data_AF-Q5K6S5-F1
#
_entry.id   AF-Q5K6S5-F1
#
_cell.length_a   1.000
_cell.length_b   1.000
_cell.length_c   1.000
_cell.angle_alpha   90.00
_cell.angle_beta   90.00
_cell.angle_gamma   90.00
#
_symmetry.space_group_name_H-M   'P 1'
#
loop_
_entity.id
_entity.type
_entity.pdbx_description
1 polymer ?
#
loop_
_entity_poly.entity_id
_entity_poly.type
_entity_poly.pdbx_seq_one_letter_code
_entity_poly.pdbx_strand_id
1 'polypeptide(L)'
;MVRPPKLERILPWTGPSPGRMHPFGLQAVTPIRLVCHAPGAPGLRWLGLGPDLRPSRALLKLQRLFDRHATWARGRSFDQLRRLLAGSTAVVSLWRGKRLVAFGRATSDGFSRAVLWDIVVAGDLQ
;
A
#
# COMPACT_ATOMS: atom_id res chain seq x y z
N MET A 1 -10.15 -35.14 -23.07
CA MET A 1 -10.57 -34.01 -23.92
C MET A 1 -11.71 -33.28 -23.23
N VAL A 2 -11.43 -32.14 -22.61
CA VAL A 2 -12.45 -31.16 -22.18
C VAL A 2 -11.86 -29.79 -22.51
N ARG A 3 -12.46 -29.07 -23.45
CA ARG A 3 -12.06 -27.70 -23.81
C ARG A 3 -12.29 -26.78 -22.61
N PRO A 4 -11.41 -25.83 -22.31
CA PRO A 4 -11.76 -24.76 -21.38
C PRO A 4 -12.93 -23.95 -21.96
N PRO A 5 -13.91 -23.53 -21.13
CA PRO A 5 -14.99 -22.67 -21.58
C PRO A 5 -14.45 -21.31 -22.02
N LYS A 6 -15.08 -20.75 -23.07
CA LYS A 6 -14.76 -19.45 -23.67
C LYS A 6 -14.75 -18.36 -22.60
N LEU A 7 -13.69 -17.56 -22.61
CA LEU A 7 -13.55 -16.34 -21.82
C LEU A 7 -14.62 -15.32 -22.29
N GLU A 8 -15.75 -15.26 -21.60
CA GLU A 8 -16.71 -14.17 -21.80
C GLU A 8 -16.11 -12.88 -21.23
N ARG A 9 -15.55 -12.12 -22.16
CA ARG A 9 -15.14 -10.71 -22.07
C ARG A 9 -16.18 -9.91 -21.28
N ILE A 10 -15.89 -9.66 -20.01
CA ILE A 10 -16.59 -8.69 -19.16
C ILE A 10 -16.53 -7.34 -19.88
N LEU A 11 -17.65 -6.90 -20.44
CA LEU A 11 -17.79 -5.58 -21.03
C LEU A 11 -17.67 -4.52 -19.90
N PRO A 12 -16.99 -3.37 -20.13
CA PRO A 12 -17.05 -2.27 -19.19
C PRO A 12 -18.50 -1.75 -19.09
N TRP A 13 -18.94 -1.52 -17.86
CA TRP A 13 -20.26 -0.99 -17.53
C TRP A 13 -20.50 0.39 -18.19
N THR A 14 -21.55 0.54 -19.00
CA THR A 14 -21.92 1.77 -19.73
C THR A 14 -23.17 2.46 -19.18
N GLY A 15 -23.43 2.35 -17.88
CA GLY A 15 -24.51 3.09 -17.21
C GLY A 15 -24.08 4.52 -16.81
N PRO A 16 -25.01 5.49 -16.74
CA PRO A 16 -24.70 6.79 -16.14
C PRO A 16 -24.45 6.62 -14.64
N SER A 17 -23.34 7.17 -14.15
CA SER A 17 -22.99 7.17 -12.73
C SER A 17 -24.03 7.97 -11.93
N PRO A 18 -24.54 7.49 -10.77
CA PRO A 18 -25.35 8.33 -9.91
C PRO A 18 -24.44 9.38 -9.24
N GLY A 19 -24.32 10.53 -9.91
CA GLY A 19 -23.67 11.71 -9.37
C GLY A 19 -24.42 12.21 -8.16
N ARG A 20 -23.79 12.12 -6.98
CA ARG A 20 -24.23 12.85 -5.78
C ARG A 20 -23.84 14.32 -5.98
N MET A 21 -24.80 15.16 -6.34
CA MET A 21 -24.62 16.62 -6.41
C MET A 21 -24.41 17.18 -4.99
N HIS A 22 -23.21 17.67 -4.71
CA HIS A 22 -22.93 18.62 -3.62
C HIS A 22 -22.72 20.02 -4.24
N PRO A 23 -23.17 21.11 -3.59
CA PRO A 23 -23.12 22.47 -4.16
C PRO A 23 -21.73 23.12 -4.22
N PHE A 24 -20.65 22.34 -4.17
CA PHE A 24 -19.28 22.82 -4.35
C PHE A 24 -18.59 21.91 -5.36
N GLY A 25 -17.92 22.53 -6.36
CA GLY A 25 -17.41 21.88 -7.57
C GLY A 25 -16.68 20.55 -7.35
N LEU A 26 -16.69 19.70 -8.38
CA LEU A 26 -16.03 18.39 -8.45
C LEU A 26 -14.68 18.38 -7.71
N GLN A 27 -14.69 17.98 -6.43
CA GLN A 27 -13.48 17.69 -5.69
C GLN A 27 -12.91 16.42 -6.32
N ALA A 28 -11.88 16.55 -7.15
CA ALA A 28 -11.18 15.41 -7.70
C ALA A 28 -10.56 14.61 -6.54
N VAL A 29 -11.21 13.52 -6.13
CA VAL A 29 -10.67 12.61 -5.13
C VAL A 29 -9.42 11.98 -5.71
N THR A 30 -8.26 12.28 -5.13
CA THR A 30 -7.02 11.65 -5.56
C THR A 30 -7.13 10.14 -5.33
N PRO A 31 -6.98 9.30 -6.36
CA PRO A 31 -7.17 7.86 -6.22
C PRO A 31 -6.12 7.26 -5.29
N ILE A 32 -6.51 6.19 -4.61
CA ILE A 32 -5.60 5.39 -3.79
C ILE A 32 -4.87 4.41 -4.71
N ARG A 33 -3.55 4.38 -4.62
CA ARG A 33 -2.67 3.47 -5.36
C ARG A 33 -2.06 2.44 -4.43
N LEU A 34 -2.23 1.18 -4.76
CA LEU A 34 -1.54 0.06 -4.10
C LEU A 34 -0.18 -0.14 -4.76
N VAL A 35 0.86 -0.27 -3.93
CA VAL A 35 2.20 -0.66 -4.35
C VAL A 35 2.56 -1.96 -3.65
N CYS A 36 2.72 -3.02 -4.44
CA CYS A 36 3.31 -4.29 -4.00
C CYS A 36 4.81 -4.21 -4.21
N HIS A 37 5.58 -4.34 -3.14
CA HIS A 37 7.04 -4.26 -3.20
C HIS A 37 7.63 -5.66 -3.43
N ALA A 38 8.80 -5.71 -4.06
CA ALA A 38 9.63 -6.91 -4.03
C ALA A 38 9.96 -7.31 -2.57
N PRO A 39 10.27 -8.59 -2.29
CA PRO A 39 10.71 -9.04 -0.96
C PRO A 39 11.83 -8.15 -0.42
N GLY A 40 11.76 -7.80 0.86
CA GLY A 40 12.71 -6.85 1.45
C GLY A 40 12.42 -5.36 1.18
N ALA A 41 11.48 -5.06 0.28
CA ALA A 41 11.12 -3.73 -0.23
C ALA A 41 12.33 -2.83 -0.58
N PRO A 42 13.29 -3.28 -1.40
CA PRO A 42 14.55 -2.58 -1.64
C PRO A 42 14.38 -1.14 -2.15
N GLY A 43 13.41 -0.89 -3.05
CA GLY A 43 13.11 0.45 -3.56
C GLY A 43 12.65 1.42 -2.48
N LEU A 44 11.77 0.98 -1.57
CA LEU A 44 11.35 1.78 -0.41
C LEU A 44 12.48 1.93 0.61
N ARG A 45 13.21 0.84 0.87
CA ARG A 45 14.22 0.69 1.92
C ARG A 45 15.48 1.52 1.67
N TRP A 46 16.03 1.45 0.46
CA TRP A 46 17.31 2.07 0.14
C TRP A 46 17.17 3.38 -0.63
N LEU A 47 16.20 3.43 -1.54
CA LEU A 47 16.03 4.54 -2.46
C LEU A 47 14.87 5.48 -2.06
N GLY A 48 14.08 5.11 -1.04
CA GLY A 48 12.94 5.89 -0.58
C GLY A 48 11.86 6.09 -1.65
N LEU A 49 11.71 5.12 -2.55
CA LEU A 49 10.77 5.18 -3.68
C LEU A 49 9.33 4.93 -3.23
N GLY A 50 8.42 5.65 -3.85
CA GLY A 50 6.98 5.45 -3.72
C GLY A 50 6.39 4.84 -5.00
N PRO A 51 5.12 5.15 -5.32
CA PRO A 51 4.49 4.75 -6.57
C PRO A 51 5.30 5.21 -7.79
N ASP A 52 5.22 4.43 -8.87
CA ASP A 52 5.85 4.72 -10.15
C ASP A 52 7.39 4.85 -10.08
N LEU A 53 8.02 4.18 -9.09
CA LEU A 53 9.46 4.26 -8.80
C LEU A 53 9.98 5.69 -8.57
N ARG A 54 9.09 6.61 -8.15
CA ARG A 54 9.46 8.01 -7.92
C ARG A 54 10.07 8.22 -6.54
N PRO A 55 11.17 9.00 -6.42
CA PRO A 55 11.70 9.41 -5.13
C PRO A 55 10.62 10.11 -4.32
N SER A 56 10.29 9.55 -3.15
CA SER A 56 9.17 10.04 -2.36
C SER A 56 9.48 10.20 -0.87
N ARG A 57 10.73 9.95 -0.46
CA ARG A 57 11.13 9.84 0.95
C ARG A 57 10.25 8.81 1.69
N ALA A 58 9.99 7.68 1.04
CA ALA A 58 9.04 6.67 1.52
C ALA A 58 9.37 6.15 2.92
N LEU A 59 10.65 5.94 3.25
CA LEU A 59 11.07 5.51 4.58
C LEU A 59 10.71 6.51 5.69
N LEU A 60 10.90 7.81 5.44
CA LEU A 60 10.46 8.88 6.34
C LEU A 60 8.94 8.91 6.50
N LYS A 61 8.21 8.70 5.40
CA LYS A 61 6.74 8.65 5.43
C LYS A 61 6.22 7.44 6.20
N LEU A 62 6.90 6.30 6.08
CA LEU A 62 6.61 5.09 6.85
C LEU A 62 6.81 5.31 8.35
N GLN A 63 7.94 5.91 8.74
CA GLN A 63 8.19 6.27 10.14
C GLN A 63 7.06 7.15 10.70
N ARG A 64 6.70 8.21 9.97
CA ARG A 64 5.62 9.12 10.37
C ARG A 64 4.25 8.44 10.43
N LEU A 65 3.97 7.50 9.53
CA LEU A 65 2.74 6.72 9.55
C LEU A 65 2.65 5.89 10.84
N PHE A 66 3.73 5.19 11.20
CA PHE A 66 3.78 4.44 12.44
C PHE A 66 3.68 5.34 13.67
N ASP A 67 4.45 6.43 13.72
CA ASP A 67 4.44 7.34 14.87
C ASP A 67 3.06 7.95 15.14
N ARG A 68 2.26 8.16 14.10
CA ARG A 68 0.93 8.76 14.23
C ARG A 68 -0.18 7.74 14.45
N HIS A 69 -0.10 6.57 13.82
CA HIS A 69 -1.26 5.68 13.68
C HIS A 69 -1.03 4.24 14.18
N ALA A 70 0.18 3.89 14.62
CA ALA A 70 0.49 2.56 15.14
C ALA A 70 1.29 2.67 16.45
N THR A 71 0.58 2.65 17.57
CA THR A 71 1.19 2.78 18.92
C THR A 71 2.26 1.71 19.18
N TRP A 72 2.08 0.48 18.68
CA TRP A 72 3.04 -0.62 18.80
C TRP A 72 4.32 -0.47 17.95
N ALA A 73 4.32 0.45 16.97
CA ALA A 73 5.42 0.66 16.04
C ALA A 73 6.03 2.07 16.13
N ARG A 74 5.53 2.91 17.05
CA ARG A 74 5.98 4.28 17.28
C ARG A 74 7.44 4.31 17.74
N GLY A 75 8.18 5.32 17.30
CA GLY A 75 9.56 5.60 17.73
C GLY A 75 10.63 4.76 17.03
N ARG A 76 10.26 3.96 16.03
CA ARG A 76 11.24 3.15 15.27
C ARG A 76 12.20 4.05 14.49
N SER A 77 13.50 3.84 14.66
CA SER A 77 14.54 4.53 13.88
C SER A 77 14.56 4.06 12.42
N PHE A 78 15.20 4.83 11.53
CA PHE A 78 15.37 4.41 10.13
C PHE A 78 16.12 3.09 9.99
N ASP A 79 17.08 2.80 10.86
CA ASP A 79 17.80 1.52 10.82
C ASP A 79 16.92 0.36 11.25
N GLN A 80 16.07 0.56 12.26
CA GLN A 80 15.06 -0.45 12.64
C GLN A 80 14.07 -0.69 11.50
N LEU A 81 13.61 0.37 10.81
CA LEU A 81 12.73 0.23 9.65
C LEU A 81 13.42 -0.50 8.50
N ARG A 82 14.69 -0.21 8.21
CA ARG A 82 15.46 -0.92 7.17
C ARG A 82 15.60 -2.41 7.49
N ARG A 83 15.91 -2.76 8.74
CA ARG A 83 15.99 -4.15 9.22
C ARG A 83 14.64 -4.86 9.12
N LEU A 84 13.56 -4.20 9.54
CA LEU A 84 12.19 -4.70 9.45
C LEU A 84 11.79 -5.01 8.00
N LEU A 85 12.05 -4.07 7.08
CA LEU A 85 11.77 -4.27 5.67
C LEU A 85 12.59 -5.42 5.11
N ALA A 86 13.89 -5.49 5.45
CA ALA A 86 14.79 -6.57 5.02
C ALA A 86 14.28 -7.97 5.37
N GLY A 87 13.69 -8.15 6.55
CA GLY A 87 13.17 -9.44 7.01
C GLY A 87 11.76 -9.78 6.53
N SER A 88 11.20 -9.03 5.58
CA SER A 88 9.80 -9.21 5.14
C SER A 88 9.70 -9.94 3.80
N THR A 89 8.93 -11.03 3.78
CA THR A 89 8.65 -11.81 2.57
C THR A 89 7.73 -11.04 1.62
N ALA A 90 6.74 -10.32 2.16
CA ALA A 90 5.87 -9.45 1.38
C ALA A 90 5.70 -8.10 2.08
N VAL A 91 5.64 -7.02 1.30
CA VAL A 91 5.39 -5.66 1.79
C VAL A 91 4.46 -4.96 0.83
N VAL A 92 3.42 -4.33 1.37
CA VAL A 92 2.46 -3.51 0.62
C VAL A 92 2.32 -2.13 1.24
N SER A 93 2.07 -1.15 0.39
CA SER A 93 1.82 0.23 0.82
C SER A 93 0.74 0.88 -0.03
N LEU A 94 -0.15 1.64 0.59
CA LEU A 94 -1.19 2.41 -0.11
C LEU A 94 -0.88 3.89 -0.07
N TRP A 95 -1.12 4.56 -1.20
CA TRP A 95 -0.75 5.95 -1.42
C TRP A 95 -1.91 6.76 -1.96
N ARG A 96 -2.18 7.93 -1.35
CA ARG A 96 -3.06 8.96 -1.89
C ARG A 96 -2.20 10.10 -2.44
N GLY A 97 -1.99 10.12 -3.75
CA GLY A 97 -1.05 11.04 -4.39
C GLY A 97 0.38 10.81 -3.90
N LYS A 98 0.95 11.80 -3.18
CA LYS A 98 2.28 11.70 -2.56
C LYS A 98 2.24 11.21 -1.11
N ARG A 99 1.07 11.06 -0.50
CA ARG A 99 0.93 10.67 0.90
C ARG A 99 0.87 9.15 1.02
N LEU A 100 1.73 8.58 1.87
CA LEU A 100 1.60 7.19 2.32
C LEU A 100 0.46 7.14 3.34
N VAL A 101 -0.55 6.33 3.09
CA VAL A 101 -1.77 6.28 3.90
C VAL A 101 -2.03 4.93 4.56
N ALA A 102 -1.42 3.86 4.06
CA ALA A 102 -1.43 2.58 4.75
C ALA A 102 -0.18 1.76 4.42
N PHE A 103 0.13 0.83 5.31
CA PHE A 103 1.27 -0.08 5.19
C PHE A 103 0.92 -1.42 5.81
N GLY A 104 1.47 -2.50 5.26
CA GLY A 104 1.41 -3.83 5.86
C GLY A 104 2.53 -4.69 5.34
N ARG A 105 2.94 -5.68 6.13
CA ARG A 105 3.96 -6.65 5.72
C ARG A 105 3.60 -8.06 6.15
N ALA A 106 4.28 -9.03 5.58
CA ALA A 106 4.19 -10.42 5.98
C ALA A 106 5.57 -11.06 6.06
N THR A 107 5.70 -12.05 6.95
CA THR A 107 6.81 -13.01 6.98
C THR A 107 6.24 -14.39 6.71
N SER A 108 6.89 -15.19 5.87
CA SER A 108 6.42 -16.53 5.52
C SER A 108 7.57 -17.50 5.45
N ASP A 109 7.28 -18.78 5.72
CA ASP A 109 8.17 -19.91 5.49
C ASP A 109 8.31 -20.28 3.99
N GLY A 110 7.53 -19.63 3.11
CA GLY A 110 7.51 -19.90 1.68
C GLY A 110 6.69 -21.13 1.27
N PHE A 111 6.02 -21.80 2.20
CA PHE A 111 5.31 -23.05 1.92
C PHE A 111 3.94 -23.13 2.61
N SER A 112 3.88 -23.09 3.94
CA SER A 112 2.70 -23.48 4.71
C SER A 112 2.17 -22.40 5.66
N ARG A 113 3.01 -21.42 6.02
CA ARG A 113 2.68 -20.43 7.04
C ARG A 113 3.12 -19.04 6.62
N ALA A 114 2.26 -18.08 6.87
CA ALA A 114 2.57 -16.67 6.78
C ALA A 114 1.96 -15.93 7.98
N VAL A 115 2.68 -14.95 8.50
CA VAL A 115 2.21 -14.07 9.57
C VAL A 115 2.22 -12.65 9.04
N LEU A 116 1.08 -11.99 9.16
CA LEU A 116 0.93 -10.57 8.84
C LEU A 116 1.39 -9.73 10.04
N TRP A 117 2.10 -8.64 9.75
CA TRP A 117 2.66 -7.73 10.74
C TRP A 117 2.43 -6.28 10.34
N ASP A 118 2.43 -5.40 11.35
CA ASP A 118 2.52 -3.95 11.18
C ASP A 118 1.49 -3.37 10.19
N ILE A 119 0.27 -3.93 10.17
CA ILE A 119 -0.84 -3.43 9.37
C ILE A 119 -1.33 -2.13 10.00
N VAL A 120 -1.27 -1.04 9.25
CA VAL A 120 -1.69 0.29 9.70
C VAL A 120 -2.37 1.03 8.56
N VAL A 121 -3.47 1.71 8.88
CA VAL A 121 -4.18 2.66 8.00
C VAL A 121 -4.24 3.99 8.73
N ALA A 122 -4.01 5.09 8.02
CA ALA A 122 -4.12 6.43 8.60
C ALA A 122 -5.56 6.69 9.07
N GLY A 123 -5.71 7.24 10.28
CA GLY A 123 -7.00 7.34 10.97
C GLY A 123 -8.07 8.17 10.26
N ASP A 124 -7.70 9.10 9.36
CA ASP A 124 -8.64 9.84 8.51
C ASP A 124 -9.23 9.00 7.35
N LEU A 125 -8.83 7.73 7.24
CA LEU A 125 -9.36 6.75 6.29
C LEU A 125 -9.93 5.50 6.98
N GLN A 126 -10.00 5.50 8.32
CA GLN A 126 -10.60 4.41 9.10
C GLN A 126 -12.10 4.60 9.31
#